data_AF-A0AA38CJX6-F1
#
_entry.id   AF-A0AA38CJX6-F1
#
_cell.length_a   1.000
_cell.length_b   1.000
_cell.length_c   1.000
_cell.angle_alpha   90.00
_cell.angle_beta   90.00
_cell.angle_gamma   90.00
#
_symmetry.space_group_name_H-M   'P 1'
#
loop_
_entity.id
_entity.type
_entity.pdbx_description
1 polymer ?
#
loop_
_entity_poly.entity_id
_entity_poly.type
_entity_poly.pdbx_seq_one_letter_code
_entity_poly.pdbx_strand_id
1 'polypeptide(L)'
;DAFILNMKQVQEGRAHIFIDPYLNSKLRPHQREGVKFLFECVMGLRAQAFTGCLLADEMGLGKTLQVITLIWTLFQQVSKVKHEFKRTLVVCPTSLVQNWGNE
;
A
#
# COMPACT_ATOMS: atom_id res chain seq x y z
N ASP A 1 -0.10 18.21 1.76
CA ASP A 1 0.83 17.73 0.72
C ASP A 1 0.58 16.28 0.38
N ALA A 2 0.61 15.94 -0.92
CA ALA A 2 0.42 14.57 -1.40
C ALA A 2 1.69 13.75 -1.14
N PHE A 3 1.55 12.57 -0.53
CA PHE A 3 2.67 11.68 -0.28
C PHE A 3 2.89 10.75 -1.48
N ILE A 4 3.96 10.98 -2.25
CA ILE A 4 4.26 10.27 -3.49
C ILE A 4 5.06 9.00 -3.20
N LEU A 5 4.56 7.86 -3.69
CA LEU A 5 5.13 6.53 -3.44
C LEU A 5 6.24 6.17 -4.44
N ASN A 6 6.09 6.56 -5.71
CA ASN A 6 6.97 6.13 -6.81
C ASN A 6 7.97 7.20 -7.28
N MET A 7 8.54 7.98 -6.34
CA MET A 7 9.40 9.13 -6.64
C MET A 7 10.51 8.85 -7.67
N LYS A 8 11.18 7.70 -7.60
CA LYS A 8 12.24 7.33 -8.56
C LYS A 8 11.70 7.18 -9.99
N GLN A 9 10.55 6.54 -10.13
CA GLN A 9 9.92 6.31 -11.43
C GLN A 9 9.33 7.59 -12.04
N VAL A 10 8.92 8.53 -11.20
CA VAL A 10 8.48 9.86 -11.64
C VAL A 10 9.63 10.61 -12.31
N GLN A 11 10.86 10.50 -11.78
CA GLN A 11 12.05 11.09 -12.40
C GLN A 11 12.36 10.47 -13.78
N GLU A 12 11.88 9.24 -14.02
CA GLU A 12 11.95 8.54 -15.30
C GLU A 12 10.75 8.84 -16.22
N GLY A 13 9.90 9.81 -15.87
CA GLY A 13 8.76 10.26 -16.67
C GLY A 13 7.47 9.46 -16.47
N ARG A 14 7.39 8.57 -15.47
CA ARG A 14 6.13 7.87 -15.16
C ARG A 14 5.17 8.76 -14.36
N ALA A 15 3.87 8.47 -14.48
CA ALA A 15 2.84 9.17 -13.72
C ALA A 15 3.05 9.05 -12.19
N HIS A 16 2.66 10.10 -11.48
CA HIS A 16 2.72 10.12 -10.02
C HIS A 16 1.73 9.14 -9.41
N ILE A 17 2.22 8.27 -8.53
CA ILE A 17 1.41 7.43 -7.66
C ILE A 17 1.53 7.98 -6.25
N PHE A 18 0.41 8.35 -5.65
CA PHE A 18 0.38 9.01 -4.34
C PHE A 18 -0.67 8.40 -3.42
N ILE A 19 -0.48 8.54 -2.11
CA ILE A 19 -1.49 8.13 -1.13
C ILE A 19 -2.68 9.09 -1.21
N ASP A 20 -3.90 8.54 -1.26
CA ASP A 20 -5.14 9.31 -1.19
C ASP A 20 -5.09 10.32 -0.03
N PRO A 21 -5.44 11.61 -0.26
CA PRO A 21 -5.34 12.65 0.77
C PRO A 21 -6.08 12.31 2.07
N TYR A 22 -7.24 11.64 1.99
CA TYR A 22 -8.00 11.23 3.16
C TYR A 22 -7.21 10.20 3.97
N LEU A 23 -6.71 9.14 3.34
CA LEU A 23 -5.90 8.12 4.02
C LEU A 23 -4.59 8.70 4.55
N ASN A 24 -3.93 9.55 3.77
CA ASN A 24 -2.69 10.21 4.16
C ASN A 24 -2.85 11.08 5.42
N SER A 25 -4.03 11.66 5.64
CA SER A 25 -4.35 12.43 6.84
C SER A 25 -4.49 11.56 8.10
N LYS A 26 -4.83 10.27 7.95
CA LYS A 26 -5.00 9.32 9.05
C LYS A 26 -3.69 8.62 9.42
N LEU A 27 -2.80 8.43 8.45
CA LEU A 27 -1.51 7.76 8.64
C LEU A 27 -0.54 8.58 9.50
N ARG A 28 0.13 7.89 10.42
CA ARG A 28 1.32 8.40 11.13
C ARG A 28 2.56 8.36 10.23
N PRO A 29 3.63 9.13 10.53
CA PRO A 29 4.82 9.16 9.70
C PRO A 29 5.41 7.77 9.40
N HIS A 30 5.53 6.90 10.41
CA HIS A 30 6.05 5.55 10.22
C HIS A 30 5.14 4.69 9.33
N GLN A 31 3.82 4.89 9.41
CA GLN A 31 2.86 4.17 8.57
C GLN A 31 2.95 4.61 7.11
N ARG A 32 3.25 5.88 6.82
CA ARG A 32 3.49 6.35 5.44
C ARG A 32 4.72 5.69 4.83
N GLU A 33 5.80 5.60 5.60
CA GLU A 33 7.00 4.86 5.18
C GLU A 33 6.73 3.36 5.03
N GLY A 34 5.90 2.78 5.90
CA GLY A 34 5.45 1.39 5.75
C GLY A 34 4.63 1.14 4.47
N VAL A 35 3.71 2.04 4.12
CA VAL A 35 2.97 1.98 2.85
C VAL A 35 3.90 2.12 1.65
N LYS A 36 4.88 3.02 1.71
CA LYS A 36 5.91 3.16 0.67
C LYS A 36 6.74 1.90 0.52
N PHE A 37 7.19 1.31 1.62
CA PHE A 37 7.91 0.06 1.64
C PHE A 37 7.11 -1.09 1.02
N LEU A 38 5.86 -1.25 1.44
CA LEU A 38 4.92 -2.23 0.88
C LEU A 38 4.75 -2.04 -0.64
N PHE A 39 4.53 -0.81 -1.08
CA PHE A 39 4.37 -0.47 -2.50
C PHE A 39 5.62 -0.81 -3.31
N GLU A 40 6.81 -0.40 -2.85
CA GLU A 40 8.07 -0.70 -3.51
C GLU A 40 8.33 -2.21 -3.64
N CYS A 41 7.98 -3.00 -2.62
CA CYS A 41 8.08 -4.45 -2.66
C CYS A 41 7.10 -5.08 -3.67
N VAL A 42 5.80 -4.75 -3.58
CA VAL A 42 4.77 -5.35 -4.44
C VAL A 42 4.97 -4.99 -5.91
N MET A 43 5.48 -3.78 -6.18
CA MET A 43 5.75 -3.31 -7.54
C MET A 43 7.13 -3.75 -8.07
N GLY A 44 7.89 -4.56 -7.33
CA GLY A 44 9.21 -5.06 -7.75
C GLY A 44 10.29 -3.98 -7.85
N LEU A 45 10.12 -2.86 -7.16
CA LEU A 45 11.02 -1.69 -7.22
C LEU A 45 12.23 -1.82 -6.29
N ARG A 46 12.15 -2.70 -5.29
CA ARG A 46 13.26 -3.00 -4.38
C ARG A 46 14.17 -4.11 -4.87
N ALA A 47 13.58 -5.20 -5.36
CA ALA A 47 14.30 -6.33 -5.92
C ALA A 47 13.53 -6.83 -7.14
N GLN A 48 14.15 -6.75 -8.32
CA GLN A 48 13.47 -7.05 -9.60
C GLN A 48 12.94 -8.48 -9.69
N ALA A 49 13.49 -9.41 -8.90
CA ALA A 49 13.10 -10.82 -8.88
C ALA A 49 11.96 -11.15 -7.88
N PHE A 50 11.56 -10.21 -7.01
CA PHE A 50 10.62 -10.48 -5.92
C PHE A 50 9.52 -9.41 -5.83
N THR A 51 8.26 -9.86 -5.77
CA THR A 51 7.06 -9.01 -5.66
C THR A 51 6.29 -9.22 -4.35
N GLY A 52 6.89 -9.91 -3.38
CA GLY A 52 6.31 -10.16 -2.06
C GLY A 52 6.81 -9.19 -0.99
N CYS A 53 6.08 -9.09 0.11
CA CYS A 53 6.48 -8.28 1.26
C CYS A 53 6.13 -8.98 2.58
N LEU A 54 7.01 -8.86 3.58
CA LEU A 54 6.75 -9.25 4.97
C LEU A 54 6.71 -7.98 5.83
N LEU A 55 5.52 -7.59 6.28
CA LEU A 55 5.34 -6.45 7.18
C LEU A 55 5.39 -6.92 8.64
N ALA A 56 6.60 -6.99 9.18
CA ALA A 56 6.90 -7.50 10.52
C ALA A 56 6.97 -6.41 11.61
N ASP A 57 6.22 -5.31 11.45
CA ASP A 57 6.11 -4.26 12.46
C ASP A 57 5.53 -4.80 13.78
N GLU A 58 5.88 -4.16 14.89
CA GLU A 58 5.32 -4.46 16.22
C GLU A 58 3.78 -4.41 16.24
N MET A 59 3.18 -5.15 17.17
CA MET A 59 1.74 -5.13 17.39
C MET A 59 1.29 -3.72 17.84
N GLY A 60 0.14 -3.27 17.34
CA GLY A 60 -0.39 -1.94 17.67
C GLY A 60 0.05 -0.80 16.75
N LEU A 61 1.04 -0.99 15.87
CA LEU A 61 1.49 0.06 14.93
C LEU A 61 0.54 0.33 13.74
N GLY A 62 -0.63 -0.30 13.71
CA GLY A 62 -1.66 -0.07 12.69
C GLY A 62 -1.32 -0.64 11.31
N LYS A 63 -0.82 -1.87 11.27
CA LYS A 63 -0.50 -2.60 10.02
C LYS A 63 -1.71 -2.74 9.08
N THR A 64 -2.91 -2.94 9.64
CA THR A 64 -4.17 -3.05 8.86
C THR A 64 -4.39 -1.82 7.99
N LEU A 65 -4.32 -0.61 8.59
CA LEU A 65 -4.47 0.64 7.85
C LEU A 65 -3.40 0.82 6.77
N GLN A 66 -2.15 0.40 7.02
CA GLN A 66 -1.10 0.43 6.00
C GLN A 66 -1.45 -0.47 4.79
N VAL A 67 -1.92 -1.70 5.05
CA VAL A 67 -2.30 -2.63 3.99
C VAL A 67 -3.55 -2.16 3.24
N ILE A 68 -4.57 -1.64 3.93
CA ILE A 68 -5.76 -1.06 3.29
C ILE A 68 -5.36 0.12 2.39
N THR A 69 -4.46 0.98 2.86
CA THR A 69 -3.96 2.11 2.06
C THR A 69 -3.26 1.64 0.79
N LEU A 70 -2.43 0.60 0.89
CA LEU A 70 -1.80 -0.01 -0.28
C LEU A 70 -2.84 -0.53 -1.26
N ILE A 71 -3.81 -1.33 -0.80
CA ILE A 71 -4.87 -1.91 -1.63
C ILE A 71 -5.65 -0.82 -2.36
N TRP A 72 -6.08 0.21 -1.62
CA TRP A 72 -6.78 1.37 -2.19
C TRP A 72 -5.97 2.04 -3.30
N THR A 73 -4.68 2.29 -3.04
CA THR A 73 -3.78 2.93 -4.01
C THR A 73 -3.63 2.07 -5.27
N LEU A 74 -3.44 0.76 -5.13
CA LEU A 74 -3.31 -0.17 -6.27
C LEU A 74 -4.59 -0.18 -7.12
N PHE A 75 -5.77 -0.17 -6.49
CA PHE A 75 -7.05 -0.16 -7.18
C PHE A 75 -7.29 1.18 -7.90
N GLN A 76 -7.06 2.29 -7.22
CA GLN A 76 -7.43 3.61 -7.75
C GLN A 76 -6.47 4.16 -8.80
N GLN A 77 -5.18 3.78 -8.75
CA GLN A 77 -4.15 4.40 -9.59
C GLN A 77 -3.45 3.38 -10.49
N VAL A 78 -3.05 2.22 -9.97
CA VAL A 78 -2.30 1.23 -10.77
C VAL A 78 -3.23 0.46 -11.72
N SER A 79 -4.41 0.08 -11.25
CA SER A 79 -5.35 -0.74 -12.01
C SER A 79 -6.00 -0.01 -13.18
N LYS A 80 -6.05 1.33 -13.12
CA LYS A 80 -6.50 2.16 -14.25
C LYS A 80 -5.50 2.16 -15.41
N VAL A 81 -4.23 1.90 -15.12
CA VAL A 81 -3.15 1.91 -16.12
C VAL A 81 -2.89 0.52 -16.68
N LYS A 82 -2.89 -0.51 -15.80
CA LYS A 82 -2.49 -1.87 -16.19
C LYS A 82 -3.62 -2.92 -16.16
N HIS A 83 -4.80 -2.59 -15.65
CA HIS A 83 -5.92 -3.53 -15.44
C HIS A 83 -5.59 -4.78 -14.60
N GLU A 84 -4.52 -4.74 -13.80
CA GLU A 84 -3.96 -5.90 -13.09
C GLU A 84 -4.62 -6.18 -11.73
N PHE A 85 -5.08 -5.16 -10.98
CA PHE A 85 -5.67 -5.37 -9.64
C PHE A 85 -7.19 -5.11 -9.65
N LYS A 86 -7.97 -6.20 -9.55
CA LYS A 86 -9.45 -6.11 -9.53
C LYS A 86 -10.07 -6.63 -8.24
N ARG A 87 -9.34 -7.49 -7.52
CA ARG A 87 -9.79 -8.14 -6.29
C ARG A 87 -8.60 -8.34 -5.37
N THR A 88 -8.87 -8.28 -4.07
CA THR A 88 -7.90 -8.60 -3.02
C THR A 88 -8.51 -9.65 -2.10
N LEU A 89 -7.71 -10.65 -1.73
CA LEU A 89 -8.07 -11.64 -0.72
C LEU A 89 -7.28 -11.33 0.55
N VAL A 90 -8.00 -11.05 1.64
CA VAL A 90 -7.41 -10.96 2.98
C VAL A 90 -7.66 -12.28 3.68
N VAL A 91 -6.58 -12.98 4.03
CA VAL A 91 -6.65 -14.19 4.86
C VAL A 91 -6.22 -13.81 6.27
N CYS A 92 -7.12 -14.02 7.24
CA CYS A 92 -6.86 -13.74 8.64
C CYS A 92 -7.54 -14.80 9.53
N PRO A 93 -7.13 -14.93 10.81
CA PRO A 93 -7.84 -15.73 11.79
C PRO A 93 -9.32 -15.34 11.87
N THR A 94 -10.20 -16.31 12.11
CA THR A 94 -11.67 -16.09 12.15
C THR A 94 -12.08 -14.95 13.08
N SER A 95 -11.41 -14.79 14.21
CA SER A 95 -11.67 -13.73 15.19
C SER A 95 -11.40 -12.33 14.67
N LEU A 96 -10.63 -12.16 13.60
CA LEU A 96 -10.26 -10.86 13.03
C LEU A 96 -11.07 -10.50 11.77
N VAL A 97 -11.90 -11.40 11.25
CA VAL A 97 -12.67 -11.16 10.02
C VAL A 97 -13.59 -9.94 10.18
N GLN A 98 -14.27 -9.82 11.32
CA GLN A 98 -15.15 -8.68 11.60
C GLN A 98 -14.35 -7.38 11.77
N ASN A 99 -13.18 -7.44 12.41
CA ASN A 99 -12.30 -6.28 12.54
C ASN A 99 -11.85 -5.76 11.16
N TRP A 100 -11.45 -6.65 10.25
CA TRP A 100 -11.11 -6.28 8.87
C TRP A 100 -12.30 -5.78 8.06
N GLY A 101 -13.52 -6.23 8.36
CA GLY A 101 -14.73 -5.73 7.70
C GLY A 101 -15.20 -4.35 8.18
N ASN A 102 -14.85 -3.99 9.42
CA ASN A 102 -15.19 -2.70 10.02
C ASN A 102 -14.18 -1.60 9.72
N GLU A 103 -12.91 -1.97 9.51
CA GLU A 103 -11.81 -1.06 9.17
C GLU A 103 -11.90 -0.58 7.71
#